data_AF-X1DCP4-F1
#
_entry.id   AF-X1DCP4-F1
#
_cell.length_a   1.000
_cell.length_b   1.000
_cell.length_c   1.000
_cell.angle_alpha   90.00
_cell.angle_beta   90.00
_cell.angle_gamma   90.00
#
_symmetry.space_group_name_H-M   'P 1'
#
loop_
_entity.id
_entity.type
_entity.pdbx_description
1 polymer ?
#
loop_
_entity_poly.entity_id
_entity_poly.type
_entity_poly.pdbx_seq_one_letter_code
_entity_poly.pdbx_strand_id
1 'polypeptide(L)' 'MISEIKGLESLRELRILNLRVNHITKLAGLENLSKLDTILLNYNQITDFESLEHLKDLYITDTYSQKRVD' A
#
# COMPACT_ATOMS: atom_id res chain seq x y z
N MET A 1 -8.60 -9.93 10.92
CA MET A 1 -8.03 -8.58 10.76
C MET A 1 -6.55 -8.73 10.53
N ILE A 2 -6.01 -8.08 9.50
CA ILE A 2 -4.60 -8.20 9.12
C ILE A 2 -3.82 -7.05 9.74
N SER A 3 -2.66 -7.36 10.34
CA SER A 3 -1.71 -6.36 10.86
C SER A 3 -0.40 -6.33 10.07
N GLU A 4 -0.10 -7.38 9.31
CA GLU A 4 1.14 -7.53 8.53
C GLU A 4 0.84 -7.99 7.11
N ILE A 5 1.56 -7.44 6.14
CA ILE A 5 1.47 -7.82 4.72
C ILE A 5 2.62 -8.79 4.42
N LYS A 6 2.30 -10.00 3.93
CA LYS A 6 3.26 -11.06 3.56
C LYS A 6 2.76 -11.85 2.37
N GLY A 7 3.66 -12.50 1.64
CA GLY A 7 3.29 -13.43 0.56
C GLY A 7 2.96 -12.75 -0.77
N LEU A 8 3.26 -11.44 -0.91
CA LEU A 8 3.05 -10.68 -2.14
C LEU A 8 4.32 -10.55 -2.99
N GLU A 9 5.45 -11.10 -2.54
CA GLU A 9 6.79 -10.86 -3.10
C GLU A 9 6.92 -11.34 -4.56
N SER A 10 6.08 -12.31 -4.96
CA SER A 10 6.05 -12.86 -6.32
C SER A 10 5.14 -12.08 -7.28
N LEU A 11 4.29 -11.18 -6.79
CA LEU A 11 3.23 -10.53 -7.56
C LEU A 11 3.71 -9.26 -8.28
N ARG A 12 4.79 -9.38 -9.06
CA ARG A 12 5.45 -8.26 -9.75
C ARG A 12 4.57 -7.52 -10.76
N GLU A 13 3.49 -8.15 -11.21
CA GLU A 13 2.52 -7.61 -12.16
C GLU A 13 1.27 -7.04 -11.50
N LEU A 14 1.19 -7.04 -10.16
CA LEU A 14 0.03 -6.54 -9.43
C LEU A 14 -0.14 -5.03 -9.68
N ARG A 15 -1.33 -4.65 -10.14
CA ARG A 15 -1.68 -3.25 -10.45
C ARG A 15 -2.53 -2.59 -9.37
N ILE A 16 -3.39 -3.36 -8.71
CA ILE A 16 -4.32 -2.87 -7.69
C ILE A 16 -4.26 -3.75 -6.46
N LEU A 17 -4.06 -3.15 -5.29
CA LEU A 17 -4.04 -3.83 -4.00
C LEU A 17 -5.07 -3.20 -3.05
N ASN A 18 -6.07 -3.98 -2.63
CA ASN A 18 -7.11 -3.54 -1.70
C ASN A 18 -6.86 -4.12 -0.31
N LEU A 19 -6.53 -3.26 0.65
CA LEU A 19 -6.27 -3.62 2.04
C LEU A 19 -7.18 -2.85 3.01
N ARG A 20 -8.31 -2.33 2.53
CA ARG A 20 -9.27 -1.58 3.36
C ARG A 20 -9.77 -2.41 4.54
N VAL A 21 -10.10 -1.73 5.63
CA VAL A 21 -10.71 -2.33 6.84
C VAL A 21 -9.81 -3.40 7.46
N ASN A 22 -8.59 -3.01 7.81
CA ASN A 22 -7.62 -3.84 8.51
C ASN A 22 -6.99 -3.08 9.69
N HIS A 23 -5.94 -3.64 10.29
CA HIS A 23 -5.18 -3.03 11.39
C HIS A 23 -3.72 -2.87 11.02
N ILE A 24 -3.46 -2.58 9.75
CA ILE A 24 -2.11 -2.37 9.26
C ILE A 24 -1.62 -1.03 9.82
N THR A 25 -0.43 -1.05 10.41
CA THR A 25 0.26 0.13 10.92
C THR A 25 1.51 0.47 10.10
N LYS A 26 2.03 -0.49 9.34
CA LYS A 26 3.23 -0.37 8.51
C LYS A 26 3.04 -1.06 7.16
N LEU A 27 3.61 -0.48 6.12
CA LEU A 27 3.48 -0.90 4.72
C LEU A 27 4.67 -1.73 4.20
N ALA A 28 5.29 -2.54 5.06
CA ALA A 28 6.40 -3.42 4.69
C ALA A 28 5.95 -4.59 3.80
N GLY A 29 6.86 -5.14 2.98
CA GLY A 29 6.59 -6.30 2.12
C GLY A 29 6.01 -5.97 0.75
N LEU A 30 6.03 -4.70 0.35
CA LEU A 30 5.51 -4.18 -0.92
C LEU A 30 6.63 -3.77 -1.90
N GLU A 31 7.90 -4.01 -1.54
CA GLU A 31 9.09 -3.51 -2.23
C GLU A 31 9.20 -4.07 -3.66
N ASN A 32 8.68 -5.28 -3.91
CA ASN A 32 8.72 -5.94 -5.21
C ASN A 32 7.55 -5.59 -6.14
N LEU A 33 6.56 -4.82 -5.68
CA LEU A 33 5.34 -4.50 -6.43
C LEU A 33 5.54 -3.29 -7.36
N SER A 34 6.55 -3.36 -8.24
CA SER A 34 7.00 -2.23 -9.07
C SER A 34 5.98 -1.70 -10.08
N LYS A 35 4.89 -2.45 -10.34
CA LYS A 35 3.81 -2.06 -11.25
C LYS A 35 2.52 -1.66 -10.53
N LEU A 36 2.57 -1.46 -9.21
CA LEU A 36 1.38 -1.11 -8.45
C LEU A 36 0.94 0.32 -8.81
N ASP A 37 -0.25 0.43 -9.40
CA ASP A 37 -0.86 1.70 -9.81
C ASP A 37 -1.77 2.25 -8.71
N THR A 38 -2.38 1.38 -7.91
CA THR A 38 -3.36 1.78 -6.88
C THR A 38 -3.28 0.92 -5.63
N ILE A 39 -3.30 1.58 -4.47
CA ILE A 39 -3.45 0.91 -3.17
C ILE A 39 -4.59 1.54 -2.36
N LEU A 40 -5.50 0.69 -1.84
CA LEU A 40 -6.63 1.13 -1.04
C LEU A 40 -6.41 0.78 0.43
N LEU A 41 -6.18 1.79 1.27
CA LEU A 41 -5.76 1.65 2.67
C LEU A 41 -6.76 2.21 3.69
N ASN A 42 -7.91 2.74 3.25
CA ASN A 42 -8.95 3.28 4.14
C ASN A 42 -9.27 2.34 5.30
N TYR A 43 -9.49 2.91 6.49
CA TYR A 43 -9.77 2.16 7.72
C TYR A 43 -8.62 1.22 8.12
N ASN A 44 -7.40 1.76 8.11
CA ASN A 44 -6.20 1.21 8.76
C ASN A 44 -5.61 2.24 9.73
N GLN A 45 -4.47 1.93 10.35
CA GLN A 45 -3.79 2.77 11.36
C GLN A 45 -2.37 3.14 10.90
N ILE A 46 -2.21 3.42 9.60
CA ILE A 46 -0.93 3.73 8.96
C ILE A 46 -0.57 5.19 9.25
N THR A 47 0.67 5.43 9.65
CA THR A 47 1.18 6.77 10.00
C THR A 47 2.28 7.27 9.06
N ASP A 48 2.86 6.39 8.25
CA ASP A 48 3.95 6.68 7.33
C ASP A 48 3.78 5.92 6.01
N PHE A 49 4.35 6.46 4.94
CA PHE A 49 4.26 5.90 3.58
C PHE A 49 5.64 5.75 2.91
N GLU A 50 6.74 5.86 3.67
CA GLU A 50 8.12 5.83 3.14
C GLU A 50 8.40 4.56 2.32
N SER A 51 7.87 3.42 2.77
CA SER A 51 7.97 2.13 2.05
C SER A 51 7.31 2.10 0.66
N LEU A 52 6.58 3.14 0.25
CA LEU A 52 5.94 3.25 -1.07
C LEU A 52 6.65 4.26 -1.99
N GLU A 53 7.71 4.93 -1.56
CA GLU A 53 8.40 5.98 -2.33
C GLU A 53 9.00 5.49 -3.65
N HIS A 54 9.22 4.18 -3.80
CA HIS A 54 9.67 3.59 -5.07
C HIS A 54 8.58 3.58 -6.16
N LEU A 55 7.32 3.83 -5.81
CA LEU A 55 6.16 3.77 -6.70
C LEU A 55 5.70 5.18 -7.09
N LYS A 56 6.43 5.77 -8.05
CA LYS A 56 6.32 7.19 -8.48
C LYS A 56 4.98 7.63 -9.04
N ASP A 57 4.12 6.70 -9.42
CA ASP A 57 2.79 7.00 -9.97
C ASP A 57 1.66 6.38 -9.13
N LEU A 58 1.97 5.96 -7.90
CA LEU A 58 1.01 5.27 -7.05
C LEU A 58 -0.11 6.19 -6.58
N TYR A 59 -1.34 5.75 -6.83
CA TYR A 59 -2.52 6.36 -6.24
C TYR A 59 -2.86 5.70 -4.90
N ILE A 60 -2.85 6.50 -3.82
CA ILE A 60 -3.14 6.05 -2.46
C ILE A 60 -4.47 6.64 -2.00
N THR A 61 -5.37 5.77 -1.52
CA THR A 61 -6.51 6.21 -0.71
C THR A 61 -6.31 5.81 0.75
N ASP A 62 -6.27 6.77 1.66
CA ASP A 62 -6.23 6.52 3.10
C ASP A 62 -7.37 7.25 3.82
N THR A 63 -7.52 6.99 5.13
CA THR A 63 -8.62 7.50 5.94
C THR A 63 -8.57 9.02 6.16
N TYR A 64 -7.45 9.68 5.89
CA TYR A 64 -7.22 11.10 6.18
C TYR A 64 -6.98 11.95 4.92
N SER A 65 -6.69 11.38 3.75
CA SER A 65 -6.46 12.09 2.49
C SER A 65 -6.39 11.17 1.25
N GLN A 66 -6.56 11.78 0.07
CA GLN A 66 -6.09 11.22 -1.20
C GLN A 66 -4.72 11.80 -1.48
N LYS A 67 -3.69 10.97 -1.60
CA LYS A 67 -2.31 11.41 -1.86
C LYS A 67 -1.76 10.64 -3.06
N ARG A 68 -1.10 11.36 -3.98
CA ARG A 68 -0.20 10.75 -4.97
C ARG A 68 1.21 10.78 -4.40
N VAL A 69 1.95 9.71 -4.61
CA VAL A 69 3.40 9.74 -4.45
C VAL A 69 3.94 10.46 -5.68
N ASP A 70 4.72 11.53 -5.49
CA ASP A 70 5.38 12.30 -6.55
C ASP A 70 6.82 11.80 -6.75
#